data_AF-A0A536X5H1-F1
#
_entry.id   AF-A0A536X5H1-F1
#
_cell.length_a   1.000
_cell.length_b   1.000
_cell.length_c   1.000
_cell.angle_alpha   90.00
_cell.angle_beta   90.00
_cell.angle_gamma   90.00
#
_symmetry.space_group_name_H-M   'P 1'
#
loop_
_entity.id
_entity.type
_entity.pdbx_description
1 polymer ?
#
loop_
_entity_poly.entity_id
_entity_poly.type
_entity_poly.pdbx_seq_one_letter_code
_entity_poly.pdbx_strand_id
1 'polypeptide(L)'
;MKIAPTVVTAVLLVAGLVHLLPAVGVLGAERLAGLYGVTLADPSLLLLMRHRALLFGLLGAFALHAAWSPPLQIWALAIALASTAGFAALAVQAQSLSPALRQVMRIDVGLAIALVVALVLRLTLTER
;
A
#
# COMPACT_ATOMS: atom_id res chain seq x y z
N MET A 1 -7.02 8.41 27.58
CA MET A 1 -7.73 8.49 26.28
C MET A 1 -7.08 7.49 25.31
N LYS A 2 -7.70 6.34 25.04
CA LYS A 2 -7.10 5.20 24.29
C LYS A 2 -7.29 5.28 22.75
N ILE A 3 -7.84 6.38 22.23
CA ILE A 3 -8.36 6.46 20.85
C ILE A 3 -7.23 6.40 19.81
N ALA A 4 -6.14 7.12 20.04
CA ALA A 4 -5.07 7.26 19.06
C ALA A 4 -4.30 5.95 18.76
N PRO A 5 -3.91 5.11 19.74
CA PRO A 5 -3.33 3.80 19.41
C PRO A 5 -4.32 2.92 18.62
N THR A 6 -5.63 3.01 18.89
CA THR A 6 -6.65 2.31 18.09
C THR A 6 -6.70 2.81 16.65
N VAL A 7 -6.61 4.13 16.42
CA VAL A 7 -6.57 4.70 15.06
C VAL A 7 -5.32 4.24 14.31
N VAL A 8 -4.14 4.27 14.93
CA VAL A 8 -2.90 3.81 14.30
C VAL A 8 -2.99 2.34 13.90
N THR A 9 -3.44 1.47 14.81
CA THR A 9 -3.63 0.05 14.52
C THR A 9 -4.65 -0.14 13.39
N ALA A 10 -5.80 0.55 13.43
CA ALA A 10 -6.82 0.43 12.40
C ALA A 10 -6.30 0.86 11.01
N VAL A 11 -5.57 1.97 10.93
CA VAL A 11 -4.97 2.45 9.68
C VAL A 11 -3.93 1.47 9.15
N LEU A 12 -3.08 0.91 10.02
CA LEU A 12 -2.11 -0.11 9.61
C LEU A 12 -2.78 -1.40 9.12
N LEU A 13 -3.89 -1.82 9.73
CA LEU A 13 -4.65 -2.97 9.26
C LEU A 13 -5.23 -2.72 7.86
N VAL A 14 -5.88 -1.57 7.65
CA VAL A 14 -6.42 -1.19 6.35
C VAL A 14 -5.30 -1.08 5.31
N ALA A 15 -4.20 -0.41 5.65
CA ALA A 15 -3.05 -0.27 4.76
C ALA A 15 -2.46 -1.63 4.39
N GLY A 16 -2.28 -2.52 5.37
CA GLY A 16 -1.79 -3.88 5.16
C GLY A 16 -2.69 -4.67 4.22
N LEU A 17 -4.00 -4.63 4.42
CA LEU A 17 -4.97 -5.30 3.55
C LEU A 17 -4.95 -4.75 2.12
N VAL A 18 -4.88 -3.43 1.94
CA VAL A 18 -4.79 -2.81 0.61
C VAL A 18 -3.50 -3.22 -0.10
N HIS A 19 -2.36 -3.24 0.60
CA HIS A 19 -1.07 -3.67 0.03
C HIS A 19 -1.00 -5.18 -0.22
N LEU A 20 -1.85 -6.00 0.41
CA LEU A 20 -1.96 -7.42 0.07
C LEU A 20 -2.74 -7.66 -1.22
N LEU A 21 -3.58 -6.73 -1.68
CA LEU A 21 -4.38 -6.94 -2.90
C LEU A 21 -3.53 -7.26 -4.13
N PRO A 22 -2.40 -6.56 -4.41
CA PRO A 22 -1.52 -6.91 -5.52
C PRO A 22 -0.85 -8.27 -5.39
N ALA A 23 -0.75 -8.87 -4.20
CA ALA A 23 0.01 -10.10 -3.97
C ALA A 23 -0.51 -11.29 -4.79
N VAL A 24 -1.81 -11.32 -5.13
CA VAL A 24 -2.38 -12.34 -6.04
C VAL A 24 -1.77 -12.29 -7.44
N GLY A 25 -1.18 -11.16 -7.83
CA GLY A 25 -0.42 -10.98 -9.07
C GLY A 25 0.82 -11.86 -9.17
N VAL A 26 1.34 -12.38 -8.04
CA VAL A 26 2.41 -13.39 -8.02
C VAL A 26 1.97 -14.68 -8.71
N LEU A 27 0.67 -14.94 -8.88
CA LEU A 27 0.21 -16.19 -9.48
C LEU A 27 0.31 -16.21 -11.01
N GLY A 28 0.28 -15.07 -11.71
CA GLY A 28 0.37 -15.09 -13.17
C GLY A 28 -0.13 -13.84 -13.89
N ALA A 29 0.06 -13.84 -15.21
CA ALA A 29 -0.39 -12.77 -16.10
C ALA A 29 -1.90 -12.54 -16.02
N GLU A 30 -2.71 -13.60 -15.90
CA GLU A 30 -4.17 -13.48 -15.80
C GLU A 30 -4.62 -12.69 -14.55
N ARG A 31 -3.96 -12.92 -13.40
CA ARG A 31 -4.27 -12.17 -12.17
C ARG A 31 -3.86 -10.71 -12.30
N LEU A 32 -2.70 -10.44 -12.90
CA LEU A 32 -2.24 -9.08 -13.16
C LEU A 32 -3.15 -8.35 -14.17
N ALA A 33 -3.63 -9.05 -15.19
CA ALA A 33 -4.59 -8.51 -16.15
C ALA A 33 -5.92 -8.16 -15.48
N GLY A 34 -6.43 -9.02 -14.59
CA GLY A 34 -7.62 -8.74 -13.79
C GLY A 34 -7.46 -7.55 -12.84
N LEU A 35 -6.27 -7.39 -12.23
CA LEU A 35 -5.99 -6.29 -11.29
C LEU A 35 -5.84 -4.93 -11.98
N TYR A 36 -5.19 -4.88 -13.14
CA TYR A 36 -4.74 -3.64 -13.76
C TYR A 36 -5.38 -3.35 -15.12
N GLY A 37 -6.10 -4.30 -15.71
CA GLY A 37 -6.71 -4.16 -17.04
C GLY A 37 -5.67 -4.06 -18.16
N VAL A 38 -4.50 -4.69 -17.99
CA VAL A 38 -3.41 -4.66 -18.97
C VAL A 38 -2.97 -6.07 -19.35
N THR A 39 -2.69 -6.27 -20.63
CA THR A 39 -2.14 -7.53 -21.17
C THR A 39 -0.62 -7.46 -21.12
N LEU A 40 0.01 -8.36 -20.37
CA LEU A 40 1.47 -8.44 -20.23
C LEU A 40 2.01 -9.53 -21.15
N ALA A 41 2.30 -9.17 -22.41
CA ALA A 41 2.86 -10.11 -23.40
C ALA A 41 4.37 -10.28 -23.27
N ASP A 42 5.09 -9.25 -22.81
CA ASP A 42 6.53 -9.30 -22.63
C ASP A 42 6.91 -10.09 -21.35
N PRO A 43 7.71 -11.18 -21.46
CA PRO A 43 8.08 -12.01 -20.32
C PRO A 43 8.87 -11.25 -19.24
N SER A 44 9.69 -10.28 -19.63
CA SER A 44 10.48 -9.49 -18.68
C SER A 44 9.58 -8.59 -17.85
N LEU A 45 8.62 -7.91 -18.48
CA LEU A 45 7.62 -7.09 -17.81
C LEU A 45 6.73 -7.93 -16.90
N LEU A 46 6.35 -9.14 -17.31
CA LEU A 46 5.60 -10.07 -16.47
C LEU A 46 6.38 -10.43 -15.20
N LEU A 47 7.68 -10.74 -15.31
CA LEU A 47 8.54 -11.00 -14.15
C LEU A 47 8.60 -9.78 -13.22
N LEU A 48 8.80 -8.58 -13.76
CA LEU A 48 8.86 -7.34 -12.99
C LEU A 48 7.55 -7.07 -12.24
N MET A 49 6.40 -7.31 -12.88
CA MET A 49 5.08 -7.13 -12.24
C MET A 49 4.79 -8.19 -11.18
N ARG A 50 5.22 -9.44 -11.37
CA ARG A 50 5.14 -10.48 -10.34
C ARG A 50 6.04 -10.17 -9.14
N HIS A 51 7.26 -9.68 -9.40
CA HIS A 51 8.15 -9.26 -8.33
C HIS A 51 7.58 -8.06 -7.56
N ARG A 52 7.00 -7.08 -8.26
CA ARG A 52 6.25 -5.99 -7.64
C ARG A 52 5.11 -6.51 -6.76
N ALA A 53 4.31 -7.45 -7.26
CA ALA A 53 3.24 -8.09 -6.48
C ALA A 53 3.78 -8.74 -5.20
N LEU A 54 4.93 -9.41 -5.26
CA LEU A 54 5.60 -9.98 -4.08
C LEU A 54 6.01 -8.90 -3.08
N LEU A 55 6.64 -7.81 -3.54
CA LEU A 55 7.06 -6.69 -2.67
C LEU A 55 5.87 -6.04 -1.96
N PHE A 56 4.75 -5.85 -2.67
CA PHE A 56 3.50 -5.38 -2.07
C PHE A 56 2.98 -6.37 -1.03
N GLY A 57 3.03 -7.68 -1.30
CA GLY A 57 2.67 -8.72 -0.34
C GLY A 57 3.50 -8.69 0.94
N LEU A 58 4.83 -8.54 0.83
CA LEU A 58 5.73 -8.41 1.97
C LEU A 58 5.45 -7.14 2.78
N LEU A 59 5.24 -6.00 2.11
CA LEU A 59 4.88 -4.75 2.76
C LEU A 59 3.53 -4.85 3.49
N GLY A 60 2.52 -5.46 2.84
CA GLY A 60 1.21 -5.69 3.45
C GLY A 60 1.30 -6.56 4.70
N ALA A 61 2.02 -7.67 4.62
CA ALA A 61 2.26 -8.56 5.77
C ALA A 61 3.01 -7.85 6.90
N PHE A 62 4.03 -7.05 6.58
CA PHE A 62 4.76 -6.24 7.56
C PHE A 62 3.85 -5.21 8.24
N ALA A 63 3.02 -4.49 7.47
CA ALA A 63 2.09 -3.50 8.01
C ALA A 63 1.04 -4.14 8.93
N LEU A 64 0.50 -5.32 8.54
CA LEU A 64 -0.38 -6.09 9.41
C LEU A 64 0.33 -6.47 10.71
N HIS A 65 1.50 -7.10 10.63
CA HIS A 65 2.25 -7.49 11.82
C HIS A 65 2.58 -6.30 12.74
N ALA A 66 2.99 -5.18 12.15
CA ALA A 66 3.33 -3.96 12.88
C ALA A 66 2.14 -3.32 13.60
N ALA A 67 0.89 -3.62 13.18
CA ALA A 67 -0.31 -3.08 13.82
C ALA A 67 -0.39 -3.41 15.32
N TRP A 68 0.19 -4.55 15.73
CA TRP A 68 0.26 -5.01 17.13
C TRP A 68 1.61 -4.78 17.81
N SER A 69 2.60 -4.23 17.10
CA SER A 69 3.97 -4.05 17.60
C SER A 69 4.32 -2.57 17.66
N PRO A 70 4.11 -1.88 18.82
CA PRO A 70 4.29 -0.43 18.94
C PRO A 70 5.64 0.12 18.42
N PRO A 71 6.79 -0.57 18.59
CA PRO A 71 8.06 -0.12 18.04
C PRO A 71 8.12 -0.14 16.51
N LEU A 72 7.36 -1.02 15.86
CA LEU A 72 7.35 -1.18 14.41
C LEU A 72 6.34 -0.26 13.71
N GLN A 73 5.34 0.25 14.44
CA GLN A 73 4.26 1.05 13.85
C GLN A 73 4.76 2.28 13.09
N ILE A 74 5.75 3.00 13.61
CA ILE A 74 6.30 4.19 12.95
C ILE A 74 6.92 3.85 11.59
N TRP A 75 7.66 2.74 11.53
CA TRP A 75 8.30 2.26 10.32
C TRP A 75 7.27 1.74 9.32
N ALA A 76 6.27 0.99 9.78
CA ALA A 76 5.19 0.52 8.92
C ALA A 76 4.36 1.67 8.32
N LEU A 77 4.04 2.69 9.12
CA LEU A 77 3.36 3.90 8.64
C LEU A 77 4.20 4.64 7.60
N ALA A 78 5.49 4.87 7.89
CA ALA A 78 6.38 5.59 6.98
C ALA A 78 6.57 4.86 5.65
N ILE A 79 6.81 3.54 5.68
CA ILE A 79 7.03 2.74 4.46
C ILE A 79 5.73 2.61 3.65
N ALA A 80 4.58 2.36 4.29
CA ALA A 80 3.30 2.31 3.61
C ALA A 80 2.93 3.67 2.98
N LEU A 81 3.23 4.77 3.68
CA LEU A 81 3.02 6.12 3.14
C LEU A 81 3.93 6.38 1.94
N ALA A 82 5.22 6.05 2.04
CA ALA A 82 6.15 6.20 0.93
C ALA A 82 5.71 5.39 -0.31
N SER A 83 5.22 4.16 -0.10
CA SER A 83 4.71 3.31 -1.18
C SER A 83 3.47 3.91 -1.86
N THR A 84 2.44 4.26 -1.10
CA THR A 84 1.16 4.79 -1.62
C THR A 84 1.31 6.18 -2.23
N ALA A 85 2.01 7.09 -1.55
CA ALA A 85 2.27 8.43 -2.07
C ALA A 85 3.16 8.39 -3.31
N GLY A 86 4.17 7.51 -3.33
CA GLY A 86 5.04 7.30 -4.48
C GLY A 86 4.26 6.82 -5.71
N PHE A 87 3.37 5.83 -5.54
CA PHE A 87 2.50 5.39 -6.64
C PHE A 87 1.56 6.51 -7.11
N ALA A 88 0.91 7.22 -6.19
CA ALA A 88 0.01 8.33 -6.55
C ALA A 88 0.74 9.43 -7.33
N ALA A 89 1.95 9.81 -6.91
CA ALA A 89 2.77 10.80 -7.60
C ALA A 89 3.15 10.37 -9.02
N LEU A 90 3.49 9.09 -9.22
CA LEU A 90 3.77 8.54 -10.55
C LEU A 90 2.50 8.45 -11.41
N ALA A 91 1.37 8.08 -10.83
CA ALA A 91 0.09 7.93 -11.54
C ALA A 91 -0.43 9.27 -12.08
N VAL A 92 -0.25 10.37 -11.35
CA VAL A 92 -0.65 11.72 -11.82
C VAL A 92 0.18 12.17 -13.03
N GLN A 93 1.42 11.70 -13.16
CA GLN A 93 2.31 12.02 -14.28
C GLN A 93 2.10 11.10 -15.49
N ALA A 94 1.29 10.04 -15.36
CA ALA A 94 1.05 9.10 -16.43
C ALA A 94 0.14 9.71 -17.51
N GLN A 95 0.55 9.61 -18.78
CA GLN A 95 -0.22 10.13 -19.92
C GLN A 95 -1.61 9.48 -20.04
N SER A 96 -1.72 8.20 -19.66
CA SER A 96 -2.98 7.47 -19.62
C SER A 96 -2.99 6.47 -18.47
N LEU A 97 -4.15 6.29 -17.86
CA LEU A 97 -4.40 5.30 -16.81
C LEU A 97 -5.61 4.47 -17.20
N SER A 98 -5.47 3.14 -17.12
CA SER A 98 -6.61 2.23 -17.23
C SER A 98 -7.65 2.55 -16.15
N PRO A 99 -8.93 2.24 -16.35
CA PRO A 99 -9.96 2.43 -15.33
C PRO A 99 -9.60 1.76 -13.99
N ALA A 100 -8.98 0.58 -14.04
CA ALA A 100 -8.50 -0.14 -12.87
C ALA A 100 -7.38 0.62 -12.15
N LEU A 101 -6.35 1.09 -12.85
CA LEU A 101 -5.27 1.87 -12.23
C LEU A 101 -5.77 3.20 -11.66
N ARG A 102 -6.75 3.83 -12.31
CA ARG A 102 -7.40 5.04 -11.79
C ARG A 102 -8.16 4.77 -10.48
N GLN A 103 -8.79 3.60 -10.36
CA GLN A 103 -9.42 3.17 -9.11
C GLN A 103 -8.38 2.98 -8.00
N VAL A 104 -7.28 2.28 -8.30
CA VAL A 104 -6.17 2.09 -7.35
C VAL A 104 -5.61 3.44 -6.89
N MET A 105 -5.37 4.37 -7.82
CA MET A 105 -4.90 5.72 -7.48
C MET A 105 -5.83 6.46 -6.50
N ARG A 106 -7.15 6.36 -6.68
CA ARG A 106 -8.12 6.98 -5.76
C ARG A 106 -8.06 6.37 -4.36
N ILE A 107 -7.93 5.04 -4.28
CA ILE A 107 -7.76 4.32 -3.02
C ILE A 107 -6.46 4.76 -2.33
N ASP A 108 -5.36 4.79 -3.07
CA ASP A 108 -4.04 5.13 -2.54
C ASP A 108 -3.96 6.58 -2.04
N VAL A 109 -4.61 7.54 -2.72
CA VAL A 109 -4.70 8.93 -2.24
C VAL A 109 -5.44 9.00 -0.90
N GLY A 110 -6.59 8.33 -0.77
CA GLY A 110 -7.34 8.29 0.49
C GLY A 110 -6.54 7.61 1.61
N LEU A 111 -5.87 6.51 1.28
CA LEU A 111 -5.03 5.76 2.22
C LEU A 111 -3.80 6.58 2.66
N ALA A 112 -3.16 7.31 1.73
CA ALA A 112 -2.02 8.18 2.04
C ALA A 112 -2.42 9.28 3.04
N ILE A 113 -3.59 9.91 2.87
CA ILE A 113 -4.10 10.90 3.84
C ILE A 113 -4.29 10.25 5.22
N ALA A 114 -4.91 9.07 5.29
CA ALA A 114 -5.09 8.34 6.54
C ALA A 114 -3.75 7.96 7.20
N LEU A 115 -2.77 7.54 6.42
CA LEU A 115 -1.42 7.21 6.87
C LEU A 115 -0.68 8.42 7.43
N VAL A 116 -0.79 9.60 6.79
CA VAL A 116 -0.24 10.86 7.31
C VAL A 116 -0.84 11.18 8.68
N VAL A 117 -2.16 11.12 8.81
CA VAL A 117 -2.83 11.39 10.10
C VAL A 117 -2.37 10.42 11.17
N ALA A 118 -2.31 9.12 10.87
CA ALA A 118 -1.84 8.10 11.80
C ALA A 118 -0.37 8.30 12.20
N LEU A 119 0.50 8.69 11.25
CA LEU A 119 1.92 8.96 11.50
C LEU A 119 2.10 10.16 12.43
N VAL A 120 1.39 11.26 12.18
CA VAL A 120 1.41 12.45 13.05
C VAL A 120 0.91 12.10 14.46
N LEU A 121 -0.18 11.35 14.57
CA LEU A 121 -0.68 10.87 15.88
C LEU A 121 0.36 9.99 16.59
N ARG A 122 1.01 9.07 15.89
CA ARG A 122 2.02 8.18 16.49
C ARG A 122 3.25 8.95 16.99
N LEU A 123 3.71 9.94 16.23
CA LEU A 123 4.85 10.79 16.60
C LEU A 123 4.53 11.64 17.85
N THR A 124 3.42 12.36 17.81
CA THR A 124 3.01 13.28 18.90
C THR A 124 2.70 12.60 20.23
N LEU A 125 2.35 11.31 20.21
CA LEU A 125 2.08 10.52 21.42
C LEU A 125 3.27 9.71 21.91
N THR A 126 4.35 9.62 21.13
CA THR A 126 5.61 9.01 21.61
C THR A 126 6.36 9.97 22.52
N GLU A 127 6.20 11.27 22.29
CA GLU A 127 6.84 12.36 23.04
C GLU A 127 6.13 12.71 24.37
N ARG A 128 5.13 11.92 24.80
CA ARG A 128 4.41 12.09 26.07
C ARG A 128 4.54 10.85 26.94
#